data_AF-A0A352Y1Z4-F1
#
_entry.id   AF-A0A352Y1Z4-F1
#
_cell.length_a   1.000
_cell.length_b   1.000
_cell.length_c   1.000
_cell.angle_alpha   90.00
_cell.angle_beta   90.00
_cell.angle_gamma   90.00
#
_symmetry.space_group_name_H-M   'P 1'
#
loop_
_entity.id
_entity.type
_entity.pdbx_description
1 polymer ?
#
loop_
_entity_poly.entity_id
_entity_poly.type
_entity_poly.pdbx_seq_one_letter_code
_entity_poly.pdbx_strand_id
1 'polypeptide(L)' 'MPDLPNGTVTLLFTDIEGSTDLLQQLGDRYPFMLAEYRQLLHATCRQWNGHEVDTQGDSLFVAFARATDACLLY' A
#
# COMPACT_ATOMS: atom_id res chain seq x y z
N MET A 1 -17.18 -0.82 -11.91
CA MET A 1 -15.98 -1.28 -11.18
C MET A 1 -14.79 -0.68 -11.88
N PRO A 2 -13.76 -0.16 -11.19
CA PRO A 2 -12.54 0.25 -11.86
C PRO A 2 -12.00 -0.95 -12.66
N ASP A 3 -11.51 -0.71 -13.87
CA ASP A 3 -10.87 -1.77 -14.66
C ASP A 3 -9.58 -2.18 -13.95
N LEU A 4 -9.59 -3.38 -13.38
CA LEU A 4 -8.39 -3.97 -12.76
C LEU A 4 -7.46 -4.52 -13.85
N PRO A 5 -6.14 -4.50 -13.62
CA PRO A 5 -5.18 -5.13 -14.53
C PRO A 5 -5.54 -6.59 -14.80
N ASN A 6 -5.40 -7.03 -16.04
CA ASN A 6 -5.65 -8.41 -16.47
C ASN A 6 -4.43 -9.01 -17.19
N GLY A 7 -4.42 -10.33 -17.35
CA GLY A 7 -3.25 -11.06 -17.86
C GLY A 7 -2.21 -11.31 -16.77
N THR A 8 -0.94 -11.05 -17.04
CA THR A 8 0.11 -11.09 -16.02
C THR A 8 0.05 -9.82 -15.18
N VAL A 9 -0.15 -9.98 -13.88
CA VAL A 9 -0.29 -8.87 -12.92
C VAL A 9 0.84 -8.97 -11.88
N THR A 10 1.40 -7.83 -11.51
CA THR A 10 2.34 -7.72 -10.39
C THR A 10 1.59 -7.28 -9.15
N LEU A 11 1.76 -8.02 -8.05
CA LEU A 11 1.07 -7.77 -6.79
C LEU A 11 2.08 -7.23 -5.76
N LEU A 12 1.74 -6.11 -5.13
CA LEU A 12 2.48 -5.52 -4.03
C LEU A 12 1.64 -5.62 -2.76
N PHE A 13 2.25 -6.16 -1.71
CA PHE A 13 1.71 -6.17 -0.36
C PHE A 13 2.64 -5.36 0.53
N THR A 14 2.07 -4.42 1.28
CA THR A 14 2.80 -3.67 2.31
C THR A 14 2.24 -4.05 3.68
N ASP A 15 3.10 -4.00 4.69
CA ASP A 15 2.70 -4.16 6.08
C ASP A 15 3.65 -3.34 6.97
N ILE A 16 3.16 -2.84 8.10
CA ILE A 16 4.04 -2.16 9.05
C ILE A 16 4.56 -3.20 10.04
N GLU A 17 5.84 -3.55 9.88
CA GLU A 17 6.51 -4.41 10.84
C GLU A 17 6.44 -3.81 12.26
N GLY A 18 6.02 -4.62 13.24
CA GLY A 18 5.91 -4.19 14.63
C GLY A 18 4.74 -3.23 14.91
N SER A 19 3.73 -3.18 14.05
CA SER A 19 2.56 -2.29 14.21
C SER A 19 1.82 -2.44 15.53
N THR A 20 1.82 -3.63 16.12
CA THR A 20 1.22 -3.86 17.46
C THR A 20 2.00 -3.12 18.55
N ASP A 21 3.34 -3.18 18.52
CA ASP A 21 4.18 -2.45 19.47
C ASP A 21 4.08 -0.94 19.23
N LEU A 22 4.04 -0.53 17.96
CA LEU A 22 3.88 0.86 17.58
C LEU A 22 2.52 1.42 18.04
N LEU A 23 1.45 0.63 17.95
CA LEU A 23 0.14 0.97 18.49
C LEU A 23 0.18 1.17 20.00
N GLN A 24 0.85 0.28 20.74
CA GLN A 24 0.99 0.42 22.19
C GLN A 24 1.78 1.67 22.59
N GLN A 25 2.85 1.98 21.86
CA GLN A 25 3.70 3.14 22.13
C GLN A 25 3.03 4.47 21.78
N LEU A 26 2.28 4.53 20.68
CA LEU A 26 1.67 5.76 20.19
C LEU A 26 0.26 6.01 20.75
N GLY A 27 -0.47 4.96 21.14
CA GLY A 27 -1.84 5.05 21.64
C GLY A 27 -2.72 5.84 20.68
N ASP A 28 -3.36 6.89 21.19
CA ASP A 28 -4.26 7.78 20.44
C ASP A 28 -3.62 8.47 19.23
N ARG A 29 -2.28 8.49 19.15
CA ARG A 29 -1.54 9.06 18.01
C ARG A 29 -1.40 8.09 16.85
N TYR A 30 -1.54 6.79 17.08
CA TYR A 30 -1.37 5.76 16.05
C TYR A 30 -2.28 5.95 14.83
N PRO A 31 -3.59 6.25 14.98
CA PRO A 31 -4.46 6.45 13.83
C PRO A 31 -4.04 7.62 12.92
N PHE A 32 -3.45 8.68 13.48
CA PHE A 32 -2.97 9.82 12.70
C PHE A 32 -1.72 9.46 11.90
N MET A 33 -0.76 8.77 12.53
CA MET A 33 0.42 8.25 11.85
C MET A 33 0.02 7.28 10.72
N LEU A 34 -0.92 6.38 10.99
CA LEU A 34 -1.42 5.43 10.00
C LEU A 34 -2.12 6.15 8.84
N ALA A 35 -2.85 7.23 9.10
CA ALA A 35 -3.47 8.04 8.05
C ALA A 35 -2.43 8.71 7.15
N GLU A 36 -1.36 9.27 7.72
CA GLU A 36 -0.25 9.86 6.95
C GLU A 36 0.48 8.80 6.12
N TYR A 37 0.79 7.65 6.72
CA TYR A 37 1.38 6.51 6.01
C TYR A 37 0.54 6.08 4.80
N ARG A 38 -0.77 5.91 4.99
CA ARG A 38 -1.68 5.56 3.91
C ARG A 38 -1.72 6.62 2.82
N GLN A 39 -1.82 7.90 3.18
CA GLN A 39 -1.82 9.00 2.21
C GLN A 39 -0.58 8.96 1.32
N LEU A 40 0.60 8.71 1.90
CA LEU A 40 1.84 8.59 1.14
C LEU A 40 1.82 7.38 0.20
N LEU A 41 1.37 6.21 0.67
CA LEU A 41 1.27 5.03 -0.18
C LEU A 41 0.25 5.18 -1.30
N HIS A 42 -0.94 5.71 -1.01
CA HIS A 42 -1.97 5.97 -2.01
C HIS A 42 -1.46 6.90 -3.12
N ALA A 43 -0.81 8.01 -2.73
CA ALA A 43 -0.23 8.95 -3.68
C ALA A 43 0.87 8.30 -4.54
N THR A 44 1.76 7.53 -3.91
CA THR A 44 2.86 6.85 -4.59
C THR A 44 2.34 5.78 -5.56
N CYS A 45 1.46 4.90 -5.10
CA CYS A 45 0.90 3.83 -5.93
C CYS A 45 0.19 4.42 -7.15
N ARG A 46 -0.63 5.46 -6.95
CA ARG A 46 -1.32 6.14 -8.05
C ARG A 46 -0.36 6.80 -9.03
N GLN A 47 0.72 7.44 -8.55
CA GLN A 47 1.74 8.04 -9.40
C GLN A 47 2.38 7.01 -10.34
N TRP A 48 2.53 5.77 -9.87
CA TRP A 48 3.15 4.67 -10.60
C TRP A 48 2.13 3.69 -11.19
N ASN A 49 0.90 4.13 -11.50
CA ASN A 49 -0.13 3.32 -12.16
C ASN A 49 -0.59 2.06 -11.37
N GLY A 50 -0.40 2.06 -10.05
CA GLY A 50 -0.93 1.06 -9.15
C GLY A 50 -2.44 1.18 -8.97
N HIS A 51 -3.11 0.04 -8.92
CA HIS A 51 -4.53 -0.09 -8.63
C HIS A 51 -4.70 -0.72 -7.26
N GLU A 52 -5.21 0.05 -6.32
CA GLU A 52 -5.48 -0.46 -4.98
C GLU A 52 -6.63 -1.46 -5.02
N VAL A 53 -6.40 -2.61 -4.41
CA VAL A 53 -7.36 -3.72 -4.35
C VAL A 53 -8.02 -3.77 -2.99
N ASP A 54 -7.22 -3.68 -1.91
CA ASP A 54 -7.74 -3.77 -0.54
C ASP A 54 -6.82 -3.05 0.47
N THR A 55 -7.35 -2.77 1.66
CA THR A 55 -6.62 -2.29 2.83
C THR A 55 -7.11 -3.04 4.06
N GLN A 56 -6.19 -3.70 4.79
CA GLN A 56 -6.53 -4.46 5.99
C GLN A 56 -5.60 -4.06 7.12
N GLY A 57 -6.15 -3.48 8.19
CA GLY A 57 -5.33 -2.96 9.28
C GLY A 57 -4.32 -1.93 8.76
N ASP A 58 -3.05 -2.13 9.04
CA ASP A 58 -1.92 -1.33 8.56
C ASP A 58 -1.37 -1.74 7.18
N SER A 59 -1.94 -2.79 6.59
CA SER A 59 -1.50 -3.35 5.31
C SER A 59 -2.23 -2.74 4.11
N LEU A 60 -1.53 -2.63 2.97
CA LEU A 60 -2.09 -2.22 1.68
C LEU A 60 -1.84 -3.30 0.62
N PHE A 61 -2.85 -3.58 -0.21
CA PHE A 61 -2.75 -4.51 -1.34
C PHE A 61 -2.98 -3.78 -2.67
N VAL A 62 -1.98 -3.82 -3.56
CA VAL A 62 -1.97 -3.08 -4.83
C VAL A 62 -1.62 -4.00 -5.99
N ALA A 63 -2.31 -3.82 -7.11
CA ALA A 63 -2.08 -4.50 -8.37
C ALA A 63 -1.48 -3.54 -9.42
N PHE A 64 -0.47 -4.00 -10.14
CA PHE A 64 0.17 -3.28 -11.24
C PHE A 64 0.11 -4.12 -12.52
N ALA A 65 -0.12 -3.47 -13.66
CA ALA A 65 -0.11 -4.14 -14.95
C ALA A 65 1.31 -4.55 -15.42
N ARG A 66 2.36 -3.90 -14.88
CA ARG A 66 3.76 -4.17 -15.23
C ARG A 66 4.63 -4.21 -13.97
N ALA A 67 5.59 -5.13 -13.94
CA ALA A 67 6.52 -5.22 -12.81
C ALA A 67 7.36 -3.95 -12.62
N THR A 68 7.73 -3.29 -13.71
CA THR A 68 8.52 -2.03 -13.67
C THR A 68 7.78 -0.84 -13.12
N ASP A 69 6.44 -0.91 -13.05
CA ASP A 69 5.64 0.10 -12.36
C ASP A 69 5.66 -0.11 -10.83
N ALA A 70 5.82 -1.34 -10.37
CA ALA A 70 5.88 -1.68 -8.95
C ALA A 70 7.30 -1.56 -8.36
N CYS A 71 8.34 -1.82 -9.15
CA CYS A 71 9.72 -1.81 -8.70
C CYS A 71 10.67 -1.43 -9.85
N LEU A 72 11.64 -0.56 -9.57
CA LEU A 72 12.72 -0.28 -10.51
C LEU A 72 13.63 -1.50 -10.61
N LEU A 73 13.80 -2.03 -11.82
CA LEU A 73 14.78 -3.06 -12.12
C LEU A 73 16.11 -2.36 -12.45
N TYR A 74 17.13 -2.55 -11.61
CA TYR A 74 18.52 -2.16 -11.88
C TYR A 74 19.25 -3.28 -12.59
#